data_AF-A0A0N5CBE9-F1
#
_entry.id   AF-A0A0N5CBE9-F1
#
_cell.length_a   1.000
_cell.length_b   1.000
_cell.length_c   1.000
_cell.angle_alpha   90.00
_cell.angle_beta   90.00
_cell.angle_gamma   90.00
#
_symmetry.space_group_name_H-M   'P 1'
#
loop_
_entity.id
_entity.type
_entity.pdbx_description
1 polymer ?
#
loop_
_entity_poly.entity_id
_entity_poly.type
_entity_poly.pdbx_seq_one_letter_code
_entity_poly.pdbx_strand_id
1 'polypeptide(L)'
;MDKFASNVIEKCLIDGDQEQVNTLVTKIFEVPFEDLLYRMIGDQFGNYVAQKMLDVCDVQSRKKLIAAIKLKQAFLKKLPFAKHILAKCSESQFSPQKDREASY
;
A
#
# COMPACT_ATOMS: atom_id res chain seq x y z
N MET A 1 11.32 -7.32 7.70
CA MET A 1 10.34 -8.18 7.02
C MET A 1 11.10 -9.26 6.26
N ASP A 2 10.50 -10.40 5.95
CA ASP A 2 11.18 -11.48 5.23
C ASP A 2 10.99 -11.37 3.71
N LYS A 3 12.05 -11.58 2.93
CA LYS A 3 12.04 -11.48 1.46
C LYS A 3 11.08 -12.48 0.82
N PHE A 4 10.97 -13.69 1.35
CA PHE A 4 10.10 -14.72 0.81
C PHE A 4 8.65 -14.46 1.23
N ALA A 5 8.42 -14.02 2.47
CA ALA A 5 7.08 -13.65 2.91
C ALA A 5 6.51 -12.43 2.15
N SER A 6 7.32 -11.41 1.89
CA SER A 6 6.90 -10.24 1.10
C SER A 6 6.52 -10.63 -0.33
N ASN A 7 7.30 -11.47 -1.00
CA ASN A 7 6.96 -11.99 -2.33
C ASN A 7 5.64 -12.77 -2.34
N VAL A 8 5.36 -13.57 -1.31
CA VAL A 8 4.08 -14.30 -1.19
C VAL A 8 2.93 -13.30 -1.03
N ILE A 9 3.07 -12.31 -0.16
CA ILE A 9 2.03 -11.29 0.04
C ILE A 9 1.81 -10.47 -1.24
N GLU A 10 2.88 -10.09 -1.96
CA GLU A 10 2.75 -9.39 -3.25
C GLU A 10 2.01 -10.23 -4.28
N LYS A 11 2.31 -11.53 -4.38
CA LYS A 11 1.57 -12.43 -5.26
C LYS A 11 0.10 -12.53 -4.86
N CYS A 12 -0.20 -12.69 -3.56
CA CYS A 12 -1.58 -12.70 -3.07
C CYS A 12 -2.33 -11.39 -3.36
N LEU A 13 -1.64 -10.24 -3.41
CA LEU A 13 -2.25 -8.97 -3.79
C LEU A 13 -2.51 -8.85 -5.30
N ILE A 14 -1.76 -9.57 -6.12
CA ILE A 14 -1.91 -9.58 -7.59
C ILE A 14 -2.97 -10.60 -8.02
N ASP A 15 -2.87 -11.82 -7.48
CA ASP A 15 -3.67 -12.97 -7.89
C ASP A 15 -4.92 -13.17 -7.02
N GLY A 16 -4.98 -12.50 -5.86
CA GLY A 16 -6.11 -12.57 -4.94
C GLY A 16 -7.32 -11.77 -5.41
N ASP A 17 -8.49 -12.17 -4.94
CA ASP A 17 -9.73 -11.45 -5.21
C ASP A 17 -9.79 -10.12 -4.43
N GLN A 18 -10.70 -9.23 -4.83
CA GLN A 18 -10.81 -7.90 -4.25
C GLN A 18 -11.18 -7.93 -2.75
N GLU A 19 -11.91 -8.95 -2.32
CA GLU A 19 -12.34 -9.12 -0.93
C GLU A 19 -11.14 -9.50 -0.04
N GLN A 20 -10.27 -10.38 -0.54
CA GLN A 20 -9.01 -10.76 0.12
C GLN A 20 -8.06 -9.57 0.23
N VAL A 21 -7.91 -8.80 -0.85
CA VAL A 21 -7.10 -7.57 -0.85
C VAL A 21 -7.63 -6.57 0.17
N ASN A 22 -8.94 -6.31 0.16
CA ASN A 22 -9.57 -5.37 1.08
C ASN A 22 -9.47 -5.85 2.54
N THR A 23 -9.61 -7.16 2.78
CA THR A 23 -9.41 -7.77 4.10
C THR A 23 -7.99 -7.56 4.60
N LEU A 24 -6.99 -7.80 3.74
CA LEU A 24 -5.57 -7.59 4.08
C LEU A 24 -5.28 -6.12 4.42
N VAL A 25 -5.82 -5.19 3.62
CA VAL A 25 -5.63 -3.75 3.86
C VAL A 25 -6.32 -3.32 5.15
N THR A 26 -7.53 -3.81 5.43
CA THR A 26 -8.25 -3.51 6.68
C THR A 26 -7.49 -4.01 7.89
N LYS A 27 -6.95 -5.23 7.83
CA LYS A 27 -6.11 -5.78 8.91
C LYS A 27 -4.88 -4.94 9.23
N ILE A 28 -4.29 -4.25 8.25
CA ILE A 28 -3.16 -3.34 8.52
C ILE A 28 -3.55 -2.19 9.45
N PHE A 29 -4.79 -1.72 9.38
CA PHE A 29 -5.31 -0.67 10.25
C PHE A 29 -5.81 -1.18 11.61
N GLU A 30 -6.19 -2.46 11.69
CA GLU A 30 -6.64 -3.09 12.94
C GLU A 30 -5.49 -3.54 13.83
N VAL A 31 -4.28 -3.69 13.27
CA VAL A 31 -3.10 -4.11 14.05
C VAL A 31 -2.51 -2.90 14.77
N PRO A 32 -2.54 -2.86 16.11
CA PRO A 32 -2.11 -1.71 16.91
C PRO A 32 -0.59 -1.59 17.04
N PHE A 33 0.21 -2.42 16.36
CA PHE A 33 1.63 -2.53 16.65
C PHE A 33 2.42 -1.38 16.00
N GLU A 34 2.28 -0.20 16.61
CA GLU A 34 2.69 1.14 16.19
C GLU A 34 3.26 1.15 14.78
N ASP A 35 2.31 1.29 13.86
CA ASP A 35 2.57 1.63 12.48
C ASP A 35 3.15 0.51 11.62
N LEU A 36 2.52 -0.67 11.67
CA LEU A 36 2.77 -1.77 10.71
C LEU A 36 2.91 -1.24 9.28
N LEU A 37 1.98 -0.38 8.83
CA LEU A 37 2.07 0.30 7.53
C LEU A 37 3.41 1.03 7.34
N TYR A 38 3.83 1.85 8.29
CA TYR A 38 5.03 2.67 8.17
C TYR A 38 6.31 1.85 8.36
N ARG A 39 6.26 0.77 9.15
CA ARG A 39 7.30 -0.24 9.24
C ARG A 39 7.47 -0.97 7.91
N MET A 40 6.37 -1.30 7.24
CA MET A 40 6.42 -1.86 5.88
C MET A 40 7.03 -0.86 4.90
N ILE A 41 6.57 0.40 4.90
CA ILE A 41 7.09 1.47 4.04
C ILE A 41 8.61 1.68 4.25
N GLY A 42 9.07 1.58 5.50
CA GLY A 42 10.47 1.75 5.87
C GLY A 42 11.35 0.51 5.66
N ASP A 43 10.79 -0.63 5.29
CA ASP A 43 11.51 -1.90 5.14
C ASP A 43 11.94 -2.14 3.69
N GLN A 44 13.13 -2.71 3.51
CA GLN A 44 13.74 -2.97 2.19
C GLN A 44 12.92 -3.93 1.30
N PHE A 45 12.03 -4.74 1.88
CA PHE A 45 11.11 -5.62 1.16
C PHE A 45 9.65 -5.19 1.34
N GLY A 46 9.28 -4.73 2.54
CA GLY A 46 7.92 -4.31 2.85
C GLY A 46 7.41 -3.12 2.02
N ASN A 47 8.31 -2.29 1.51
CA ASN A 47 7.94 -1.14 0.69
C ASN A 47 7.27 -1.56 -0.63
N TYR A 48 7.61 -2.72 -1.19
CA TYR A 48 6.99 -3.23 -2.41
C TYR A 48 5.56 -3.70 -2.16
N VAL A 49 5.34 -4.39 -1.02
CA VAL A 49 4.00 -4.78 -0.56
C VAL A 49 3.11 -3.55 -0.36
N ALA A 50 3.60 -2.52 0.33
CA ALA A 50 2.82 -1.31 0.57
C ALA A 50 2.53 -0.51 -0.72
N GLN A 51 3.45 -0.50 -1.69
CA GLN A 51 3.19 0.03 -3.02
C GLN A 51 2.11 -0.75 -3.75
N LYS A 52 2.19 -2.09 -3.73
CA LYS A 52 1.23 -2.96 -4.39
C LYS A 52 -0.17 -2.79 -3.79
N MET A 53 -0.27 -2.70 -2.46
CA MET A 53 -1.53 -2.42 -1.77
C MET A 53 -2.19 -1.13 -2.28
N LEU A 54 -1.42 -0.05 -2.45
CA LEU A 54 -1.95 1.20 -3.03
C LEU A 54 -2.45 1.05 -4.48
N ASP A 55 -1.93 0.07 -5.23
CA ASP A 55 -2.30 -0.18 -6.64
C ASP A 55 -3.55 -1.05 -6.78
N VAL A 56 -3.76 -2.00 -5.86
CA VAL A 56 -4.82 -3.02 -5.99
C VAL A 56 -6.02 -2.80 -5.07
N CYS A 57 -5.86 -1.98 -4.02
CA CYS A 57 -6.96 -1.73 -3.08
C CYS A 57 -8.05 -0.85 -3.71
N ASP A 58 -9.28 -0.97 -3.19
CA ASP A 58 -10.39 -0.15 -3.63
C ASP A 58 -10.19 1.35 -3.30
N VAL A 59 -11.05 2.19 -3.88
CA VAL A 59 -10.96 3.66 -3.75
C VAL A 59 -11.01 4.10 -2.28
N GLN A 60 -11.83 3.45 -1.46
CA GLN A 60 -12.02 3.84 -0.06
C GLN A 60 -10.79 3.48 0.79
N SER A 61 -10.27 2.27 0.60
CA SER A 61 -9.06 1.78 1.24
C SER A 61 -7.85 2.60 0.83
N ARG A 62 -7.74 2.95 -0.46
CA ARG A 62 -6.68 3.82 -0.99
C ARG A 62 -6.69 5.19 -0.33
N LYS A 63 -7.87 5.81 -0.18
CA LYS A 63 -8.00 7.10 0.53
C LYS A 63 -7.53 7.00 1.98
N LYS A 64 -7.92 5.94 2.70
CA LYS A 64 -7.46 5.68 4.08
C LYS A 64 -5.94 5.51 4.17
N LEU A 65 -5.34 4.72 3.27
CA LEU A 65 -3.89 4.52 3.21
C LEU A 65 -3.15 5.84 2.94
N ILE A 66 -3.60 6.62 1.95
CA ILE A 66 -2.98 7.92 1.63
C ILE A 66 -3.09 8.88 2.81
N ALA A 67 -4.25 8.94 3.49
CA ALA A 67 -4.44 9.79 4.66
C ALA A 67 -3.48 9.42 5.80
N ALA A 68 -3.33 8.12 6.09
CA ALA A 68 -2.37 7.64 7.08
C ALA A 68 -0.93 8.00 6.69
N ILE A 69 -0.51 7.70 5.45
CA ILE A 69 0.84 8.01 4.96
C ILE A 69 1.15 9.52 5.07
N LYS A 70 0.18 10.37 4.75
CA LYS A 70 0.32 11.83 4.86
C LYS A 70 0.50 12.29 6.30
N LEU A 71 -0.15 11.65 7.26
CA LEU A 71 -0.05 11.99 8.70
C LEU A 71 1.40 11.93 9.21
N LYS A 72 2.20 10.95 8.76
CA LYS A 72 3.63 10.84 9.11
C LYS A 72 4.59 11.10 7.96
N GLN A 73 4.16 11.86 6.94
CA GLN A 73 4.97 12.13 5.76
C GLN A 73 6.36 12.70 6.09
N ALA A 74 6.45 13.60 7.07
CA ALA A 74 7.72 14.22 7.49
C ALA A 74 8.73 13.20 8.04
N PHE A 75 8.25 12.17 8.73
CA PHE A 75 9.07 11.06 9.22
C PHE A 75 9.45 10.13 8.06
N LEU A 76 8.48 9.75 7.24
CA LEU A 76 8.68 8.84 6.10
C LEU A 76 9.71 9.38 5.09
N LYS A 77 9.77 10.70 4.86
CA LYS A 77 10.77 11.32 3.97
C LYS A 77 12.23 11.02 4.36
N LYS A 78 12.47 10.68 5.63
CA LYS A 78 13.82 10.35 6.15
C LYS A 78 14.17 8.87 5.95
N LEU A 79 13.21 8.03 5.56
CA LEU A 79 13.43 6.60 5.37
C LEU A 79 13.91 6.30 3.95
N PRO A 80 14.95 5.46 3.78
CA PRO A 80 15.57 5.21 2.47
C PRO A 80 14.63 4.57 1.44
N PHE A 81 13.63 3.80 1.90
CA PHE A 81 12.72 3.03 1.03
C PHE A 81 11.35 3.68 0.82
N ALA A 82 11.04 4.79 1.50
CA ALA A 82 9.72 5.41 1.46
C ALA A 82 9.47 6.32 0.24
N LYS A 83 10.52 6.69 -0.50
CA LYS A 83 10.45 7.70 -1.58
C LYS A 83 9.39 7.41 -2.64
N HIS A 84 9.25 6.15 -3.06
CA HIS A 84 8.31 5.75 -4.12
C HIS A 84 6.85 5.86 -3.65
N ILE A 85 6.57 5.42 -2.41
CA ILE A 85 5.25 5.53 -1.82
C ILE A 85 4.84 6.99 -1.66
N LEU A 86 5.76 7.84 -1.21
CA LEU A 86 5.50 9.27 -1.07
C LEU A 86 5.21 9.95 -2.41
N ALA A 87 5.95 9.62 -3.47
CA ALA A 87 5.69 10.11 -4.82
C ALA A 87 4.30 9.70 -5.33
N LYS A 88 3.93 8.43 -5.16
CA LYS A 88 2.62 7.91 -5.55
C LYS A 88 1.47 8.57 -4.78
N CYS A 89 1.66 8.86 -3.48
CA CYS A 89 0.68 9.59 -2.66
C CYS A 89 0.51 11.07 -3.10
N SER A 90 1.53 11.69 -3.71
CA SER A 90 1.39 13.03 -4.30
C SER A 90 0.73 13.00 -5.68
N GLU A 91 1.04 12.01 -6.53
CA GLU A 91 0.47 11.86 -7.88
C GLU A 91 -1.00 11.44 -7.87
N SER A 92 -1.45 10.78 -6.79
CA SER A 92 -2.83 10.33 -6.62
C SER A 92 -3.86 11.47 -6.46
N GLN A 93 -3.46 12.74 -6.47
CA GLN A 93 -4.39 13.87 -6.57
C GLN A 93 -4.95 14.06 -8.00
N PHE A 94 -4.41 13.39 -9.01
CA PHE A 94 -4.69 13.70 -10.42
C PHE A 94 -4.95 12.50 -11.36
N SER A 95 -5.11 11.27 -10.86
CA SER A 95 -5.49 10.14 -11.73
C SER A 95 -7.00 9.89 -11.70
N PRO A 96 -7.74 10.11 -12.81
CA PRO A 96 -8.98 9.38 -13.04
C PRO A 96 -8.63 7.89 -13.00
N GLN A 97 -9.40 7.13 -12.21
CA GLN A 97 -9.33 5.68 -12.22
C GLN A 97 -9.43 5.24 -13.69
N LYS A 98 -8.40 4.61 -14.25
CA LYS A 98 -8.61 3.84 -15.48
C LYS A 98 -9.52 2.69 -15.07
N ASP A 99 -10.80 2.86 -15.35
CA ASP A 99 -11.75 1.76 -15.38
C ASP A 99 -11.06 0.62 -16.14
N ARG A 100 -10.94 -0.54 -15.51
CA ARG A 100 -10.60 -1.76 -16.23
C ARG A 100 -11.77 -1.98 -17.18
N GLU A 101 -11.66 -1.45 -18.38
CA GLU A 101 -12.50 -1.82 -19.51
C GLU A 101 -12.40 -3.33 -19.64
N ALA A 102 -13.54 -3.98 -19.41
CA ALA A 102 -13.80 -5.31 -19.90
C ALA A 102 -13.48 -5.32 -21.40
N SER A 103 -12.46 -6.07 -21.81
CA SER A 103 -12.37 -6.53 -23.19
C SER A 103 -12.89 -7.96 -23.24
N TYR A 104 -13.98 -8.07 -23.98
CA TYR A 104 -14.55 -9.29 -24.54
C TYR A 104 -13.52 -10.13 -25.29
#